data_AF-S5TWY6-F1
#
_entry.id   AF-S5TWY6-F1
#
_cell.length_a   1.000
_cell.length_b   1.000
_cell.length_c   1.000
_cell.angle_alpha   90.00
_cell.angle_beta   90.00
_cell.angle_gamma   90.00
#
_symmetry.space_group_name_H-M   'P 1'
#
loop_
_entity.id
_entity.type
_entity.pdbx_description
1 polymer ?
#
loop_
_entity_poly.entity_id
_entity_poly.type
_entity_poly.pdbx_seq_one_letter_code
_entity_poly.pdbx_strand_id
1 'polypeptide(L)'
;MRAPGILVIFAVLHNWIFVETIPVEKWFQLEGGNQSVFIEREYKYNWFQARNECLQKNMTLIAIDSAEKSALLTSLLKRVFEKPHNLWIGGDDLGQQDVFVWSSTGKRFEFTNWSKGNPSHNHGQEHCVNLWEHSDFEWNDAPCNESKGFICEENLHLVAAKQELQHMKNMLYEVYERCSG
;
A
#
# COMPACT_ATOMS: atom_id res chain seq x y z
N MET A 1 -5.79 15.79 -16.29
CA MET A 1 -4.50 15.95 -15.59
C MET A 1 -4.72 16.98 -14.48
N ARG A 2 -4.91 16.57 -13.23
CA ARG A 2 -5.19 17.49 -12.10
C ARG A 2 -4.12 17.29 -11.03
N ALA A 3 -3.61 18.41 -10.51
CA ALA A 3 -2.45 18.51 -9.63
C ALA A 3 -2.64 17.81 -8.27
N PRO A 4 -1.56 17.32 -7.63
CA PRO A 4 -1.58 16.82 -6.26
C PRO A 4 -1.63 17.99 -5.25
N GLY A 5 -2.19 17.75 -4.07
CA GLY A 5 -2.39 18.75 -3.01
C GLY A 5 -1.10 19.46 -2.57
N ILE A 6 -1.17 20.78 -2.37
CA ILE A 6 -0.01 21.69 -2.23
C ILE A 6 0.04 22.25 -0.80
N LEU A 7 1.16 22.07 -0.09
CA LEU A 7 1.49 22.82 1.12
C LEU A 7 2.31 24.06 0.71
N VAL A 8 1.87 25.27 1.06
CA VAL A 8 2.49 26.54 0.65
C VAL A 8 3.24 27.16 1.83
N ILE A 9 4.57 27.28 1.74
CA ILE A 9 5.40 28.02 2.71
C ILE A 9 5.93 29.29 2.02
N PHE A 10 5.72 30.45 2.63
CA PHE A 10 6.22 31.74 2.13
C PHE A 10 7.60 32.03 2.73
N ALA A 11 8.66 31.95 1.93
CA ALA A 11 9.97 32.51 2.29
C ALA A 11 10.16 33.85 1.55
N VAL A 12 10.18 34.96 2.30
CA VAL A 12 10.39 36.30 1.73
C VAL A 12 11.88 36.64 1.80
N LEU A 13 12.61 36.32 0.73
CA LEU A 13 13.94 36.88 0.49
C LEU A 13 13.97 37.42 -0.94
N HIS A 14 14.22 38.73 -1.05
CA HIS A 14 14.50 39.43 -2.30
C HIS A 14 13.38 39.43 -3.36
N ASN A 15 12.15 39.77 -2.99
CA ASN A 15 11.09 40.25 -3.92
C ASN A 15 10.79 39.36 -5.15
N TRP A 16 11.13 38.08 -5.08
CA TRP A 16 10.66 37.02 -5.95
C TRP A 16 9.97 36.00 -5.04
N ILE A 17 8.68 35.75 -5.23
CA ILE A 17 8.00 34.65 -4.54
C ILE A 17 8.48 33.38 -5.24
N PHE A 18 9.53 32.76 -4.70
CA PHE A 18 9.82 31.37 -5.02
C PHE A 18 8.78 30.51 -4.29
N VAL A 19 7.75 30.07 -5.02
CA VAL A 19 6.89 28.98 -4.54
C VAL A 19 7.70 27.70 -4.71
N GLU A 20 8.49 27.35 -3.71
CA GLU A 20 9.11 26.02 -3.66
C GLU A 20 8.03 25.03 -3.24
N THR A 21 7.54 24.25 -4.21
CA THR A 21 6.66 23.11 -3.91
C THR A 21 7.51 22.03 -3.25
N ILE A 22 7.32 21.80 -1.94
CA ILE A 22 7.92 20.64 -1.28
C ILE A 22 7.14 19.41 -1.74
N PRO A 23 7.75 18.45 -2.47
CA PRO A 23 7.05 17.23 -2.85
C PRO A 23 6.66 16.46 -1.58
N VAL A 24 5.38 16.12 -1.45
CA VAL A 24 4.92 15.27 -0.35
C VAL A 24 5.59 13.91 -0.49
N GLU A 25 6.35 13.49 0.52
CA GLU A 25 6.95 12.17 0.59
C GLU A 25 5.84 11.10 0.60
N LYS A 26 5.92 10.16 -0.35
CA LYS A 26 4.96 9.06 -0.50
C LYS A 26 5.59 7.68 -0.28
N TRP A 27 6.91 7.60 -0.25
CA TRP A 27 7.65 6.35 -0.08
C TRP A 27 8.17 6.25 1.35
N PHE A 28 7.92 5.12 2.00
CA PHE A 28 8.31 4.90 3.38
C PHE A 28 8.89 3.49 3.56
N GLN A 29 9.68 3.30 4.60
CA GLN A 29 10.17 1.99 5.02
C GLN A 29 9.39 1.51 6.24
N LEU A 30 9.02 0.23 6.26
CA LEU A 30 8.52 -0.42 7.47
C LEU A 30 9.69 -0.67 8.44
N GLU A 31 9.46 -0.42 9.73
CA GLU A 31 10.48 -0.67 10.75
C GLU A 31 10.82 -2.17 10.83
N GLY A 32 12.09 -2.52 11.03
CA GLY A 32 12.50 -3.93 11.18
C GLY A 32 12.72 -4.70 9.88
N GLY A 33 12.60 -4.08 8.70
CA GLY A 33 12.88 -4.75 7.43
C GLY A 33 13.29 -3.82 6.28
N ASN A 34 13.58 -4.40 5.12
CA ASN A 34 13.87 -3.69 3.86
C ASN A 34 12.60 -3.50 3.00
N GLN A 35 11.42 -3.51 3.61
CA GLN A 35 10.17 -3.43 2.86
C GLN A 35 9.74 -1.97 2.68
N SER A 36 9.71 -1.53 1.43
CA SER A 36 9.21 -0.22 1.03
C SER A 36 7.70 -0.25 0.82
N VAL A 37 7.01 0.78 1.30
CA VAL A 37 5.58 1.02 1.02
C VAL A 37 5.39 2.37 0.36
N PHE A 38 4.39 2.45 -0.50
CA PHE A 38 3.92 3.71 -1.10
C PHE A 38 2.57 4.06 -0.51
N ILE A 39 2.42 5.29 -0.01
CA ILE A 39 1.19 5.77 0.62
C ILE A 39 0.63 6.94 -0.18
N GLU A 40 -0.57 6.75 -0.74
CA GLU A 40 -1.38 7.83 -1.29
C GLU A 40 -2.42 8.26 -0.25
N ARG A 41 -2.44 9.55 0.05
CA ARG A 41 -3.27 10.12 1.12
C ARG A 41 -4.56 10.74 0.58
N GLU A 42 -4.60 11.07 -0.70
CA GLU A 42 -5.75 11.76 -1.29
C GLU A 42 -6.96 10.82 -1.42
N TYR A 43 -8.10 11.21 -0.84
CA TYR A 43 -9.37 10.48 -0.96
C TYR A 43 -9.99 10.65 -2.35
N LYS A 44 -9.35 10.06 -3.36
CA LYS A 44 -9.71 10.20 -4.77
C LYS A 44 -9.86 8.89 -5.52
N TYR A 45 -9.47 7.77 -4.88
CA TYR A 45 -9.37 6.48 -5.56
C TYR A 45 -10.38 5.52 -4.98
N ASN A 46 -11.18 4.92 -5.85
CA ASN A 46 -11.89 3.70 -5.51
C ASN A 46 -10.92 2.51 -5.43
N TRP A 47 -11.35 1.38 -4.88
CA TRP A 47 -10.46 0.26 -4.61
C TRP A 47 -9.79 -0.27 -5.90
N PHE A 48 -10.54 -0.33 -7.00
CA PHE A 48 -10.02 -0.78 -8.30
C PHE A 48 -8.99 0.17 -8.88
N GLN A 49 -9.21 1.48 -8.74
CA GLN A 49 -8.26 2.51 -9.16
C GLN A 49 -6.98 2.45 -8.31
N ALA A 50 -7.11 2.32 -6.99
CA ALA A 50 -5.98 2.15 -6.08
C ALA A 50 -5.15 0.91 -6.44
N ARG A 51 -5.81 -0.21 -6.73
CA ARG A 51 -5.15 -1.43 -7.22
C ARG A 51 -4.39 -1.17 -8.52
N ASN A 52 -4.99 -0.47 -9.47
CA ASN A 52 -4.35 -0.14 -10.74
C ASN A 52 -3.13 0.79 -10.56
N GLU A 53 -3.20 1.77 -9.67
CA GLU A 53 -2.08 2.66 -9.34
C GLU A 53 -0.88 1.90 -8.77
N CYS A 54 -1.12 0.92 -7.88
CA CYS A 54 -0.06 0.06 -7.39
C CYS A 54 0.55 -0.79 -8.52
N LEU A 55 -0.29 -1.37 -9.39
CA LEU A 55 0.19 -2.19 -10.51
C LEU A 55 1.05 -1.41 -11.50
N GLN A 56 0.71 -0.15 -11.79
CA GLN A 56 1.53 0.73 -12.65
C GLN A 56 2.93 0.99 -12.08
N LYS A 57 3.12 0.80 -10.77
CA LYS A 57 4.41 0.93 -10.08
C LYS A 57 5.14 -0.41 -9.92
N ASN A 58 4.65 -1.48 -10.53
CA ASN A 58 5.11 -2.87 -10.27
C ASN A 58 4.95 -3.29 -8.80
N MET A 59 3.92 -2.75 -8.14
CA MET A 59 3.56 -3.01 -6.75
C MET A 59 2.18 -3.68 -6.69
N THR A 60 1.73 -4.01 -5.49
CA THR A 60 0.35 -4.44 -5.23
C THR A 60 -0.23 -3.62 -4.09
N LEU A 61 -1.55 -3.57 -3.94
CA LEU A 61 -2.12 -3.13 -2.66
C LEU A 61 -1.59 -4.01 -1.53
N ILE A 62 -1.32 -3.40 -0.37
CA ILE A 62 -0.68 -4.09 0.75
C ILE A 62 -1.55 -5.23 1.29
N ALA A 63 -0.95 -6.40 1.46
CA ALA A 63 -1.49 -7.51 2.22
C ALA A 63 -0.98 -7.45 3.67
N ILE A 64 -1.86 -7.39 4.66
CA ILE A 64 -1.48 -7.34 6.07
C ILE A 64 -1.74 -8.72 6.68
N ASP A 65 -0.87 -9.67 6.33
CA ASP A 65 -1.03 -11.10 6.58
C ASP A 65 -0.50 -11.58 7.95
N SER A 66 -0.01 -10.67 8.79
CA SER A 66 0.48 -10.98 10.13
C SER A 66 0.26 -9.84 11.12
N ALA A 67 0.14 -10.22 12.40
CA ALA A 67 0.05 -9.25 13.51
C ALA A 67 1.26 -8.32 13.58
N GLU A 68 2.46 -8.86 13.33
CA GLU A 68 3.70 -8.09 13.28
C GLU A 68 3.64 -7.02 12.20
N LYS A 69 3.29 -7.38 10.96
CA LYS A 69 3.16 -6.41 9.86
C LYS A 69 2.10 -5.35 10.14
N SER A 70 0.97 -5.75 10.75
CA SER A 70 -0.08 -4.81 11.18
C SER A 70 0.45 -3.79 12.18
N ALA A 71 1.22 -4.23 13.18
CA ALA A 71 1.80 -3.36 14.20
C ALA A 71 2.85 -2.40 13.60
N LEU A 72 3.74 -2.91 12.74
CA LEU A 72 4.76 -2.10 12.06
C LEU A 72 4.14 -1.05 11.15
N LEU A 73 3.12 -1.43 10.37
CA LEU A 73 2.40 -0.50 9.51
C LEU A 73 1.67 0.56 10.34
N THR A 74 0.98 0.17 11.42
CA THR A 74 0.28 1.12 12.30
C THR A 74 1.25 2.12 12.95
N SER A 75 2.41 1.65 13.41
CA SER A 75 3.50 2.50 13.93
C SER A 75 3.93 3.54 12.88
N LEU A 76 4.17 3.11 11.64
CA LEU A 76 4.50 4.01 10.54
C LEU A 76 3.38 5.03 10.28
N LEU A 77 2.14 4.58 10.16
CA LEU A 77 1.01 5.45 9.84
C LEU A 77 0.79 6.53 10.92
N LYS A 78 0.97 6.20 12.19
CA LYS A 78 0.89 7.18 13.31
C LYS A 78 1.97 8.25 13.27
N ARG A 79 3.14 7.97 12.66
CA ARG A 79 4.17 9.00 12.42
C ARG A 79 3.87 9.82 11.17
N VAL A 80 3.29 9.20 10.16
CA VAL A 80 3.03 9.78 8.84
C VAL A 80 1.81 10.71 8.87
N PHE A 81 0.80 10.39 9.69
CA PHE A 81 -0.47 11.09 9.76
C PHE A 81 -0.73 11.65 11.16
N GLU A 82 -1.18 12.92 11.24
CA GLU A 82 -1.61 13.53 12.51
C GLU A 82 -2.87 12.88 13.11
N LYS A 83 -3.70 12.28 12.24
CA LYS A 83 -4.94 11.57 12.60
C LYS A 83 -5.09 10.32 11.73
N PRO A 84 -5.83 9.30 12.18
CA PRO A 84 -6.15 8.15 11.34
C PRO A 84 -6.79 8.56 10.00
N HIS A 85 -6.55 7.78 8.95
CA HIS A 85 -7.04 8.00 7.59
C HIS A 85 -7.65 6.72 7.02
N ASN A 86 -8.62 6.88 6.13
CA ASN A 86 -9.20 5.82 5.33
C ASN A 86 -8.27 5.47 4.17
N LEU A 87 -7.70 4.27 4.22
CA LEU A 87 -6.70 3.80 3.24
C LEU A 87 -7.07 2.40 2.75
N TRP A 88 -7.25 2.24 1.44
CA TRP A 88 -7.44 0.94 0.82
C TRP A 88 -6.24 0.03 1.03
N ILE A 89 -6.52 -1.23 1.37
CA ILE A 89 -5.56 -2.33 1.43
C ILE A 89 -5.99 -3.44 0.45
N GLY A 90 -5.15 -4.44 0.28
CA GLY A 90 -5.32 -5.45 -0.79
C GLY A 90 -6.39 -6.50 -0.53
N GLY A 91 -7.21 -6.33 0.51
CA GLY A 91 -8.24 -7.26 0.93
C GLY A 91 -9.56 -7.09 0.18
N ASP A 92 -10.17 -8.19 -0.24
CA ASP A 92 -11.51 -8.22 -0.82
C ASP A 92 -12.18 -9.60 -0.67
N ASP A 93 -13.50 -9.66 -0.78
CA ASP A 93 -14.29 -10.90 -0.89
C ASP A 93 -15.12 -10.94 -2.20
N LEU A 94 -14.69 -10.18 -3.22
CA LEU A 94 -15.41 -10.02 -4.50
C LEU A 94 -15.66 -11.34 -5.24
N GLY A 95 -14.78 -12.33 -5.04
CA GLY A 95 -14.91 -13.65 -5.67
C GLY A 95 -15.92 -14.57 -4.99
N GLN A 96 -16.11 -14.42 -3.68
CA GLN A 96 -17.07 -15.19 -2.88
C GLN A 96 -17.34 -14.43 -1.58
N GLN A 97 -18.60 -14.03 -1.38
CA GLN A 97 -19.04 -13.32 -0.18
C GLN A 97 -18.60 -14.06 1.10
N ASP A 98 -18.17 -13.29 2.10
CA ASP A 98 -17.64 -13.75 3.39
C ASP A 98 -16.30 -14.52 3.31
N VAL A 99 -15.70 -14.63 2.11
CA VAL A 99 -14.39 -15.27 1.90
C VAL A 99 -13.37 -14.23 1.46
N PHE A 100 -12.83 -13.52 2.45
CA PHE A 100 -11.80 -12.52 2.24
C PHE A 100 -10.45 -13.13 1.82
N VAL A 101 -9.88 -12.56 0.76
CA VAL A 101 -8.58 -12.93 0.20
C VAL A 101 -7.71 -11.69 0.00
N TRP A 102 -6.40 -11.90 -0.02
CA TRP A 102 -5.46 -10.88 -0.47
C TRP A 102 -5.36 -10.89 -1.99
N SER A 103 -5.82 -9.84 -2.66
CA SER A 103 -5.80 -9.69 -4.13
C SER A 103 -4.42 -9.86 -4.78
N SER A 104 -3.33 -9.69 -4.00
CA SER A 104 -1.95 -9.87 -4.45
C SER A 104 -1.51 -11.33 -4.52
N THR A 105 -2.04 -12.21 -3.66
CA THR A 105 -1.61 -13.61 -3.54
C THR A 105 -2.73 -14.63 -3.76
N GLY A 106 -3.99 -14.20 -3.71
CA GLY A 106 -5.17 -15.07 -3.68
C GLY A 106 -5.34 -15.87 -2.39
N LYS A 107 -4.47 -15.69 -1.39
CA LYS A 107 -4.56 -16.40 -0.11
C LYS A 107 -5.72 -15.84 0.72
N ARG A 108 -6.43 -16.73 1.39
CA ARG A 108 -7.45 -16.36 2.40
C ARG A 108 -6.79 -15.65 3.58
N PHE A 109 -7.57 -14.83 4.26
CA PHE A 109 -7.12 -14.19 5.50
C PHE A 109 -6.89 -15.25 6.59
N GLU A 110 -5.65 -15.34 7.06
CA GLU A 110 -5.26 -16.15 8.23
C GLU A 110 -5.12 -15.29 9.49
N PHE A 111 -4.84 -14.01 9.31
CA PHE A 111 -4.81 -12.98 10.34
C PHE A 111 -5.82 -11.88 9.97
N THR A 112 -6.49 -11.33 10.98
CA THR A 112 -7.41 -10.21 10.82
C THR A 112 -7.26 -9.19 11.92
N ASN A 113 -7.35 -7.91 11.57
CA ASN A 113 -7.40 -6.80 12.53
C ASN A 113 -8.68 -5.97 12.34
N TRP A 114 -9.83 -6.65 12.21
CA TRP A 114 -11.13 -6.00 12.04
C TRP A 114 -11.44 -5.09 13.23
N SER A 115 -11.95 -3.90 12.91
CA SER A 115 -12.52 -3.02 13.91
C SER A 115 -13.81 -3.61 14.49
N LYS A 116 -14.17 -3.16 15.69
CA LYS A 116 -15.34 -3.68 16.40
C LYS A 116 -16.61 -3.56 15.56
N GLY A 117 -17.24 -4.71 15.28
CA GLY A 117 -18.48 -4.79 14.52
C GLY A 117 -18.29 -5.11 13.03
N ASN A 118 -17.05 -5.24 12.57
CA ASN A 118 -16.72 -5.58 11.19
C ASN A 118 -16.21 -7.03 11.04
N PRO A 119 -16.37 -7.65 9.86
CA PRO A 119 -17.06 -7.10 8.69
C PRO A 119 -18.58 -7.01 8.88
N SER A 120 -19.17 -5.85 8.58
CA SER A 120 -20.59 -5.57 8.85
C SER A 120 -21.51 -5.87 7.66
N HIS A 121 -20.93 -5.95 6.46
CA HIS A 121 -21.60 -6.24 5.19
C HIS A 121 -22.85 -5.40 4.99
N ASN A 122 -22.77 -4.06 5.14
CA ASN A 122 -23.94 -3.18 5.02
C ASN A 122 -24.71 -3.44 3.71
N HIS A 123 -25.82 -4.18 3.83
CA HIS A 123 -26.65 -4.63 2.73
C HIS A 123 -25.93 -5.43 1.61
N GLY A 124 -24.82 -6.09 1.93
CA GLY A 124 -24.06 -6.92 0.98
C GLY A 124 -23.36 -6.12 -0.13
N GLN A 125 -22.96 -4.88 0.13
CA GLN A 125 -22.26 -4.02 -0.84
C GLN A 125 -20.80 -3.73 -0.48
N GLU A 126 -20.36 -4.17 0.70
CA GLU A 126 -19.05 -3.88 1.27
C GLU A 126 -18.07 -5.03 1.04
N HIS A 127 -17.41 -5.01 -0.12
CA HIS A 127 -16.55 -6.12 -0.55
C HIS A 127 -15.05 -5.83 -0.52
N CYS A 128 -14.66 -4.61 -0.17
CA CYS A 128 -13.27 -4.16 -0.20
C CYS A 128 -12.83 -3.68 1.17
N VAL A 129 -11.56 -3.91 1.52
CA VAL A 129 -11.06 -3.64 2.87
C VAL A 129 -10.23 -2.36 2.91
N ASN A 130 -10.50 -1.51 3.91
CA ASN A 130 -9.69 -0.34 4.23
C ASN A 130 -9.23 -0.34 5.68
N LEU A 131 -8.10 0.32 5.96
CA LEU A 131 -7.80 0.82 7.30
C LEU A 131 -8.78 1.96 7.60
N TRP A 132 -9.33 1.99 8.80
CA TRP A 132 -10.44 2.88 9.14
C TRP A 132 -10.01 4.02 10.07
N GLU A 133 -10.47 5.22 9.73
CA GLU A 133 -10.11 6.43 10.48
C GLU A 133 -10.77 6.54 11.86
N HIS A 134 -11.78 5.70 12.15
CA HIS A 134 -12.50 5.70 13.42
C HIS A 134 -12.03 4.62 14.40
N SER A 135 -11.03 3.83 14.03
CA SER A 135 -10.57 2.68 14.81
C SER A 135 -9.06 2.53 14.84
N ASP A 136 -8.33 3.65 14.83
CA ASP A 136 -6.86 3.65 14.93
C ASP A 136 -6.17 2.72 13.92
N PHE A 137 -6.66 2.72 12.67
CA PHE A 137 -6.21 1.86 11.56
C PHE A 137 -6.54 0.36 11.70
N GLU A 138 -7.47 -0.05 12.57
CA GLU A 138 -8.16 -1.34 12.41
C GLU A 138 -8.97 -1.37 11.09
N TRP A 139 -9.33 -2.57 10.65
CA TRP A 139 -9.90 -2.79 9.32
C TRP A 139 -11.41 -2.60 9.29
N ASN A 140 -11.91 -2.14 8.16
CA ASN A 140 -13.34 -1.99 7.85
C ASN A 140 -13.59 -2.55 6.45
N ASP A 141 -14.69 -3.28 6.27
CA ASP A 141 -15.24 -3.59 4.95
C ASP A 141 -16.04 -2.36 4.48
N ALA A 142 -15.81 -1.96 3.24
CA ALA A 142 -16.44 -0.77 2.66
C ALA A 142 -16.84 -1.01 1.21
N PRO A 143 -17.81 -0.23 0.69
CA PRO A 143 -18.16 -0.29 -0.72
C PRO A 143 -16.95 0.06 -1.58
N CYS A 144 -16.61 -0.84 -2.51
CA CYS A 144 -15.41 -0.72 -3.34
C CYS A 144 -15.35 0.56 -4.19
N ASN A 145 -16.49 1.23 -4.40
CA ASN A 145 -16.63 2.45 -5.20
C ASN A 145 -16.35 3.73 -4.41
N GLU A 146 -16.16 3.66 -3.09
CA GLU A 146 -15.84 4.83 -2.27
C GLU A 146 -14.45 5.39 -2.54
N SER A 147 -14.29 6.71 -2.45
CA SER A 147 -13.00 7.36 -2.62
C SER A 147 -12.22 7.37 -1.31
N LYS A 148 -11.03 6.74 -1.30
CA LYS A 148 -10.11 6.71 -0.16
C LYS A 148 -8.67 6.92 -0.66
N GLY A 149 -7.72 7.08 0.27
CA GLY A 149 -6.30 6.89 -0.03
C GLY A 149 -5.97 5.40 -0.16
N PHE A 150 -4.70 5.03 -0.34
CA PHE A 150 -4.30 3.64 -0.45
C PHE A 150 -2.83 3.40 -0.10
N ILE A 151 -2.51 2.14 0.18
CA ILE A 151 -1.14 1.70 0.49
C ILE A 151 -0.74 0.60 -0.49
N CYS A 152 0.37 0.81 -1.19
CA CYS A 152 1.01 -0.22 -1.99
C CYS A 152 2.21 -0.82 -1.25
N GLU A 153 2.48 -2.09 -1.53
CA GLU A 153 3.72 -2.77 -1.17
C GLU A 153 4.41 -3.37 -2.40
N GLU A 154 5.69 -3.72 -2.25
CA GLU A 154 6.41 -4.45 -3.27
C GLU A 154 5.70 -5.75 -3.67
N ASN A 155 5.61 -5.99 -4.98
CA ASN A 155 5.01 -7.22 -5.48
C ASN A 155 5.94 -8.41 -5.18
N LEU A 156 5.56 -9.23 -4.21
CA LEU A 156 6.35 -10.38 -3.74
C LEU A 156 6.69 -11.38 -4.85
N HIS A 157 5.80 -11.59 -5.82
CA HIS A 157 6.07 -12.45 -6.97
C HIS A 157 7.13 -11.86 -7.90
N LEU A 158 7.07 -10.55 -8.14
CA LEU A 158 8.10 -9.86 -8.93
C LEU A 158 9.44 -9.80 -8.20
N VAL A 159 9.45 -9.64 -6.87
CA VAL A 159 10.67 -9.68 -6.06
C VAL A 159 11.32 -11.07 -6.13
N ALA A 160 10.54 -12.13 -5.92
CA ALA A 160 11.05 -13.51 -6.00
C ALA A 160 11.60 -13.82 -7.41
N ALA A 161 10.84 -13.51 -8.47
CA ALA A 161 11.28 -13.73 -9.84
C ALA A 161 12.56 -12.96 -10.20
N LYS A 162 12.72 -11.73 -9.69
CA LYS A 162 13.96 -10.95 -9.88
C LYS A 162 15.15 -11.59 -9.16
N GLN A 163 14.94 -12.12 -7.95
CA GLN A 163 15.99 -12.82 -7.19
C GLN A 163 16.43 -14.10 -7.91
N GLU A 164 15.48 -14.90 -8.40
CA GLU A 164 15.76 -16.10 -9.21
C GLU A 164 16.52 -15.74 -10.50
N LEU A 165 16.08 -14.69 -11.21
CA LEU A 165 16.77 -14.22 -12.40
C LEU A 165 18.20 -13.76 -12.09
N GLN A 166 18.40 -13.06 -10.97
CA GLN A 166 19.73 -12.62 -10.56
C GLN A 166 20.62 -13.81 -10.19
N HIS A 167 20.06 -14.80 -9.50
CA HIS A 167 20.78 -16.03 -9.19
C HIS A 167 21.23 -16.75 -10.47
N MET A 168 20.35 -16.90 -11.47
CA MET A 168 20.71 -17.49 -12.77
C MET A 168 21.79 -16.69 -13.50
N LYS A 169 21.73 -15.35 -13.47
CA LYS A 169 22.77 -14.50 -14.07
C LYS A 169 24.13 -14.71 -13.42
N ASN A 170 24.18 -14.79 -12.09
CA ASN A 170 25.42 -15.02 -11.36
C ASN A 170 26.00 -16.40 -11.71
N MET A 171 25.16 -17.44 -11.78
CA MET A 171 25.57 -18.78 -12.21
C MET A 171 26.15 -18.79 -13.63
N LEU A 172 25.52 -18.08 -14.56
CA LEU A 172 26.02 -17.97 -15.94
C LEU A 172 27.38 -17.26 -15.99
N TYR A 173 27.53 -16.20 -15.20
CA TYR A 173 28.79 -15.45 -15.09
C TYR A 173 29.92 -16.34 -14.56
N GLU A 174 29.67 -17.13 -13.52
CA GLU A 174 30.65 -18.07 -12.97
C GLU A 174 31.08 -19.14 -13.99
N VAL A 175 30.15 -19.65 -14.80
CA VAL A 175 30.45 -20.59 -15.89
C VAL A 175 31.29 -19.90 -16.97
N TYR A 176 30.92 -18.69 -17.37
CA TYR A 176 31.64 -17.92 -18.36
C TYR A 176 33.09 -17.65 -17.93
N GLU A 177 33.30 -17.20 -16.70
CA GLU A 177 34.64 -16.94 -16.14
C GLU A 177 35.47 -18.23 -16.07
N ARG A 178 34.86 -19.37 -15.75
CA ARG A 178 35.55 -20.68 -15.76
C ARG A 178 35.94 -21.14 -17.16
N CYS A 179 35.14 -20.84 -18.17
CA CYS A 179 35.41 -21.23 -19.56
C CYS A 179 36.35 -20.25 -20.28
N SER A 180 36.53 -19.04 -19.77
CA SER A 180 37.33 -17.98 -20.40
C SER A 180 38.75 -17.86 -19.85
N GLY A 181 39.08 -18.57 -18.77
CA GLY A 181 40.42 -18.71 -18.20
C GLY A 181 41.07 -20.05 -18.56
#